data_AF-A0A1Y2QG22-F1
#
_entry.id   AF-A0A1Y2QG22-F1
#
_cell.length_a   1.000
_cell.length_b   1.000
_cell.length_c   1.000
_cell.angle_alpha   90.00
_cell.angle_beta   90.00
_cell.angle_gamma   90.00
#
_symmetry.space_group_name_H-M   'P 1'
#
loop_
_entity.id
_entity.type
_entity.pdbx_description
1 polymer ?
#
loop_
_entity_poly.entity_id
_entity_poly.type
_entity_poly.pdbx_seq_one_letter_code
_entity_poly.pdbx_strand_id
1 'polypeptide(L)'
;MSTLARLQQHADVASLKSALHQLCSEFGRITRLDVLAATQQGVRQAVCFLRMDRPEQEQQLMKTLGVGRYGGEVVFVIRLGEPETADQDDDTPAWADSDIYRT
;
A
#
# COMPACT_ATOMS: atom_id res chain seq x y z
N MET A 1 -9.78 -0.58 -14.15
CA MET A 1 -9.16 -0.79 -12.83
C MET A 1 -7.99 0.17 -12.70
N SER A 2 -7.98 1.01 -11.68
CA SER A 2 -6.95 2.04 -11.49
C SER A 2 -5.62 1.39 -11.11
N THR A 3 -4.52 1.77 -11.76
CA THR A 3 -3.16 1.28 -11.47
C THR A 3 -2.82 1.35 -9.98
N LEU A 4 -3.32 2.37 -9.29
CA LEU A 4 -3.15 2.58 -7.86
C LEU A 4 -3.77 1.46 -7.00
N ALA A 5 -4.92 0.92 -7.38
CA ALA A 5 -5.55 -0.19 -6.66
C ALA A 5 -4.71 -1.47 -6.76
N ARG A 6 -3.95 -1.63 -7.85
CA ARG A 6 -3.02 -2.75 -8.03
C ARG A 6 -1.76 -2.58 -7.18
N LEU A 7 -1.33 -1.34 -6.94
CA LEU A 7 -0.23 -1.02 -6.03
C LEU A 7 -0.60 -1.25 -4.55
N GLN A 8 -1.87 -1.05 -4.17
CA GLN A 8 -2.39 -1.34 -2.83
C GLN A 8 -2.33 -2.84 -2.45
N GLN A 9 -2.19 -3.74 -3.43
CA GLN A 9 -2.06 -5.17 -3.16
C GLN A 9 -0.66 -5.56 -2.63
N HIS A 10 0.32 -4.66 -2.70
CA HIS A 10 1.64 -4.93 -2.16
C HIS A 10 1.68 -4.59 -0.66
N ALA A 11 1.98 -5.61 0.16
CA ALA A 11 2.09 -5.48 1.62
C ALA A 11 3.39 -4.76 2.06
N ASP A 12 4.40 -4.68 1.18
CA ASP A 12 5.73 -4.21 1.51
C ASP A 12 6.19 -3.00 0.71
N VAL A 13 6.89 -2.09 1.40
CA VAL A 13 7.51 -0.88 0.84
C VAL A 13 8.48 -1.20 -0.29
N ALA A 14 9.27 -2.27 -0.17
CA ALA A 14 10.26 -2.65 -1.18
C ALA A 14 9.60 -3.11 -2.49
N SER A 15 8.53 -3.90 -2.38
CA SER A 15 7.71 -4.35 -3.52
C SER A 15 7.02 -3.17 -4.18
N LEU A 16 6.45 -2.27 -3.39
CA LEU A 16 5.83 -1.04 -3.89
C LEU A 16 6.83 -0.15 -4.62
N LYS A 17 8.01 0.07 -4.04
CA LYS A 17 9.08 0.86 -4.65
C LYS A 17 9.53 0.26 -5.99
N SER A 18 9.66 -1.06 -6.06
CA SER A 18 10.04 -1.78 -7.29
C SER A 18 8.95 -1.66 -8.36
N ALA A 19 7.69 -1.84 -8.00
CA ALA A 19 6.55 -1.70 -8.92
C ALA A 19 6.43 -0.26 -9.44
N LEU A 20 6.59 0.74 -8.57
CA LEU A 20 6.62 2.15 -8.95
C LEU A 20 7.80 2.47 -9.86
N HIS A 21 8.99 1.94 -9.55
CA HIS A 21 10.17 2.14 -10.38
C HIS A 21 9.96 1.57 -11.78
N GLN A 22 9.42 0.35 -11.89
CA GLN A 22 9.13 -0.29 -13.17
C GLN A 22 8.07 0.48 -13.95
N LEU A 23 6.98 0.88 -13.29
CA LEU A 23 5.92 1.65 -13.94
C LEU A 23 6.43 3.00 -14.43
N CYS A 24 7.17 3.73 -13.59
CA CYS A 24 7.75 5.01 -13.98
C CYS A 24 8.79 4.85 -15.09
N SER A 25 9.52 3.73 -15.15
CA SER A 25 10.48 3.45 -16.23
C SER A 25 9.81 3.38 -17.62
N GLU A 26 8.52 3.00 -17.69
CA GLU A 26 7.75 3.04 -18.94
C GLU A 26 7.46 4.47 -19.40
N PHE A 27 7.29 5.40 -18.45
CA PHE A 27 7.04 6.82 -18.75
C PHE A 27 8.34 7.60 -18.93
N GLY A 28 9.41 7.23 -18.24
CA GLY A 28 10.69 7.92 -18.30
C GLY A 28 11.64 7.65 -17.14
N ARG A 29 12.55 8.60 -16.91
CA ARG A 29 13.54 8.47 -15.83
C ARG A 29 13.01 9.16 -14.57
N ILE A 30 13.07 8.44 -13.47
CA ILE A 30 12.76 8.96 -12.14
C ILE A 30 13.98 9.73 -11.62
N THR A 31 13.78 10.95 -11.15
CA THR A 31 14.82 11.73 -10.47
C THR A 31 14.79 11.50 -8.97
N ARG A 32 13.60 11.24 -8.40
CA ARG A 32 13.42 10.95 -6.98
C ARG A 32 12.27 9.98 -6.74
N LEU A 33 12.48 8.99 -5.87
CA LEU A 33 11.46 8.07 -5.39
C LEU A 33 11.73 7.76 -3.92
N ASP A 34 10.92 8.35 -3.05
CA ASP A 34 10.94 8.12 -1.61
C ASP A 34 9.62 7.47 -1.19
N VAL A 35 9.69 6.41 -0.39
CA VAL A 35 8.52 5.73 0.15
C VAL A 35 8.65 5.67 1.66
N LEU A 36 7.70 6.29 2.35
CA LEU A 36 7.65 6.36 3.81
C LEU A 36 6.52 5.48 4.31
N ALA A 37 6.85 4.42 5.04
CA ALA A 37 5.86 3.68 5.80
C ALA A 37 5.52 4.44 7.08
N ALA A 38 4.24 4.66 7.32
CA ALA A 38 3.69 5.23 8.53
C ALA A 38 2.62 4.28 9.06
N THR A 39 2.61 4.04 10.37
CA THR A 39 1.49 3.34 11.02
C THR A 39 0.65 4.40 11.71
N GLN A 40 -0.60 4.58 11.29
CA GLN A 40 -1.51 5.53 11.91
C GLN A 40 -2.73 4.77 12.45
N GLN A 41 -2.97 4.86 13.75
CA GLN A 41 -4.08 4.19 14.45
C GLN A 41 -4.16 2.67 14.15
N GLY A 42 -3.02 1.97 14.14
CA GLY A 42 -2.95 0.54 13.82
C GLY A 42 -2.95 0.22 12.32
N VAL A 43 -3.35 1.14 11.46
CA VAL A 43 -3.35 0.96 10.01
C VAL A 43 -1.97 1.30 9.44
N ARG A 44 -1.35 0.32 8.76
CA ARG A 44 -0.12 0.57 8.00
C ARG A 44 -0.44 1.30 6.71
N GLN A 45 0.24 2.41 6.48
CA GLN A 45 0.13 3.24 5.29
C GLN A 45 1.52 3.50 4.72
N ALA A 46 1.61 3.63 3.41
CA ALA A 46 2.80 4.07 2.73
C ALA A 46 2.51 5.39 2.00
N VAL A 47 3.28 6.41 2.33
CA VAL A 47 3.30 7.68 1.60
C VAL A 47 4.40 7.60 0.56
N CYS A 48 4.04 7.74 -0.71
CA CYS A 48 4.98 7.70 -1.83
C CYS A 48 5.19 9.12 -2.35
N PHE A 49 6.45 9.51 -2.48
CA PHE A 49 6.90 10.74 -3.11
C PHE A 49 7.68 10.36 -4.36
N LEU A 50 7.21 10.82 -5.51
CA LEU A 50 7.85 10.57 -6.79
C LEU A 50 8.08 11.88 -7.53
N ARG A 51 9.25 12.00 -8.15
CA ARG A 51 9.58 13.06 -9.09
C ARG A 51 10.15 12.48 -10.38
N MET A 52 9.61 12.94 -11.50
CA MET A 52 10.13 12.59 -12.82
C MET A 52 11.15 13.63 -13.30
N ASP A 53 11.95 13.25 -14.29
CA ASP A 53 12.88 14.19 -14.95
C ASP A 53 12.13 15.21 -15.81
N ARG A 54 11.03 14.79 -16.46
CA ARG A 54 10.22 15.65 -17.31
C ARG A 54 8.81 15.87 -16.78
N PRO A 55 8.28 17.11 -16.89
CA PRO A 55 6.94 17.44 -16.43
C PRO A 55 5.84 16.75 -17.24
N GLU A 56 6.05 16.43 -18.53
CA GLU A 56 5.04 15.69 -19.31
C GLU A 56 4.86 14.26 -18.79
N GLN A 57 5.97 13.61 -18.40
CA GLN A 57 5.96 12.24 -17.87
C GLN A 57 5.25 12.19 -16.52
N GLU A 58 5.50 13.20 -15.69
CA GLU A 58 4.82 13.39 -14.40
C GLU A 58 3.31 13.53 -14.60
N GLN A 59 2.86 14.37 -15.54
CA GLN A 59 1.44 14.53 -15.85
C GLN A 59 0.79 13.24 -16.36
N GLN A 60 1.48 12.49 -17.21
CA GLN A 60 0.97 11.21 -17.72
C GLN A 60 0.82 10.19 -16.59
N LEU A 61 1.81 10.12 -15.71
CA LEU A 61 1.78 9.27 -14.53
C LEU A 61 0.65 9.65 -13.57
N MET A 62 0.44 10.95 -13.32
CA MET A 62 -0.67 11.45 -12.51
C MET A 62 -2.03 11.00 -13.07
N LYS A 63 -2.22 11.05 -14.38
CA LYS A 63 -3.46 10.55 -15.02
C LYS A 63 -3.62 9.04 -14.87
N THR A 64 -2.53 8.28 -15.02
CA THR A 64 -2.53 6.81 -14.90
C THR A 64 -2.82 6.35 -13.47
N LEU A 65 -2.21 7.01 -12.48
CA LEU A 65 -2.38 6.70 -11.07
C LEU A 65 -3.63 7.34 -10.46
N GLY A 66 -4.14 8.42 -11.06
CA GLY A 66 -5.28 9.19 -10.54
C GLY A 66 -4.91 10.03 -9.31
N VAL A 67 -3.67 10.51 -9.24
CA VAL A 67 -3.09 11.20 -8.07
C VAL A 67 -2.76 12.66 -8.35
N GLY A 68 -2.69 13.47 -7.30
CA GLY A 68 -2.36 14.89 -7.37
C GLY A 68 -0.87 15.19 -7.25
N ARG A 69 -0.49 16.44 -7.60
CA ARG A 69 0.85 16.98 -7.38
C ARG A 69 0.85 17.85 -6.13
N TYR A 70 1.80 17.64 -5.24
CA TYR A 70 2.01 18.46 -4.04
C TYR A 70 3.44 18.98 -4.01
N GLY A 71 3.64 20.29 -3.89
CA GLY A 71 4.99 20.88 -3.78
C GLY A 71 5.92 20.70 -4.99
N GLY A 72 5.40 20.27 -6.15
CA GLY A 72 6.21 19.94 -7.32
C GLY A 72 6.63 18.47 -7.41
N GLU A 73 6.07 17.61 -6.56
CA GLU A 73 6.26 16.16 -6.60
C GLU A 73 4.90 15.45 -6.62
N VAL A 74 4.87 14.24 -7.16
CA VAL A 74 3.69 13.39 -7.14
C VAL A 74 3.65 12.69 -5.79
N VAL A 75 2.62 12.98 -5.00
CA VAL A 75 2.47 12.44 -3.65
C VAL A 75 1.14 11.72 -3.54
N PHE A 76 1.20 10.47 -3.07
CA PHE A 76 0.00 9.68 -2.82
C PHE A 76 0.20 8.76 -1.62
N VAL A 77 -0.91 8.46 -0.95
CA VAL A 77 -0.94 7.58 0.21
C VAL A 77 -1.67 6.31 -0.19
N ILE A 78 -1.07 5.16 0.09
CA ILE A 78 -1.72 3.87 0.00
C ILE A 78 -1.79 3.21 1.37
N ARG A 79 -2.87 2.49 1.63
CA ARG A 79 -2.90 1.57 2.78
C ARG A 79 -2.13 0.32 2.37
N LEU A 80 -1.17 -0.06 3.19
CA LEU A 80 -0.55 -1.37 3.09
C LEU A 80 -1.55 -2.33 3.72
N GLY A 81 -1.92 -3.39 3.01
CA GLY A 81 -2.73 -4.45 3.62
C GLY A 81 -2.02 -4.92 4.88
N GLU A 82 -2.78 -5.09 5.97
CA GLU A 82 -2.26 -5.81 7.13
C GLU A 82 -1.65 -7.12 6.61
N PRO A 83 -0.44 -7.51 7.05
CA PRO A 83 -0.12 -8.93 6.96
C PRO A 83 -1.30 -9.61 7.64
N GLU A 84 -1.96 -10.52 6.93
CA GLU A 84 -3.00 -11.35 7.49
C GLU A 84 -2.40 -12.02 8.73
N THR A 85 -2.47 -11.36 9.89
CA THR A 85 -2.57 -12.05 11.15
C THR A 85 -3.85 -12.81 10.95
N ALA A 86 -3.66 -14.08 10.64
CA ALA A 86 -4.63 -15.12 10.85
C ALA A 86 -5.06 -15.02 12.33
N ASP A 87 -5.91 -14.05 12.64
CA ASP A 87 -6.89 -14.20 13.69
C ASP A 87 -7.94 -15.15 13.09
N GLN A 88 -7.54 -16.42 12.98
CA GLN A 88 -8.45 -17.47 13.40
C GLN A 88 -8.67 -17.25 14.89
N ASP A 89 -9.53 -16.28 15.19
CA ASP A 89 -10.27 -16.25 16.44
C ASP A 89 -11.25 -17.43 16.33
N ASP A 90 -10.70 -18.63 16.49
CA ASP A 90 -11.42 -19.81 16.94
C ASP A 90 -11.83 -19.50 18.38
N ASP A 91 -12.83 -18.63 18.51
CA ASP A 91 -13.55 -18.37 19.74
C ASP A 91 -14.46 -19.59 19.98
N THR A 92 -13.83 -20.76 20.13
CA THR A 92 -14.45 -21.93 20.72
C THR A 92 -14.38 -21.70 22.23
N PRO A 93 -15.47 -21.30 22.90
CA PRO A 93 -15.45 -21.15 24.34
C PRO A 93 -15.02 -22.44 25.03
N ALA A 94 -13.92 -22.38 25.77
CA ALA A 94 -13.34 -23.47 26.56
C ALA A 94 -14.25 -24.01 27.70
N TRP A 95 -15.51 -23.56 27.77
CA TRP A 95 -16.54 -24.02 28.71
C TRP A 95 -17.62 -24.89 28.05
N ALA A 96 -17.52 -25.17 26.75
CA ALA A 96 -18.43 -26.11 26.07
C ALA A 96 -18.18 -27.58 26.47
N ASP A 97 -17.04 -27.89 27.10
CA ASP A 97 -16.79 -29.20 27.70
C ASP A 97 -17.13 -29.16 29.21
N SER A 98 -18.42 -29.14 29.49
CA SER A 98 -18.92 -29.46 30.82
C SER A 98 -20.07 -30.44 30.65
N ASP A 99 -19.68 -31.67 30.34
CA ASP A 99 -20.40 -32.91 30.65
C ASP A 99 -20.61 -33.06 32.17
N ILE A 100 -21.30 -32.10 32.78
CA ILE A 100 -21.80 -32.19 34.17
C ILE A 100 -23.25 -32.71 34.10
N TYR A 101 -23.43 -33.83 33.42
CA TYR A 101 -24.50 -34.78 33.67
C TYR A 101 -23.87 -36.16 33.83
N ARG A 102 -23.35 -36.45 35.02
CA ARG A 102 -23.06 -37.83 35.39
C ARG A 102 -23.40 -38.12 36.86
N THR A 103 -24.65 -38.53 37.00
CA THR A 103 -25.21 -39.58 37.89
C THR A 103 -25.26 -39.31 39.38
#